data_AF-K1SPR1-F1
#
_entry.id   AF-K1SPR1-F1
#
_cell.length_a   1.000
_cell.length_b   1.000
_cell.length_c   1.000
_cell.angle_alpha   90.00
_cell.angle_beta   90.00
_cell.angle_gamma   90.00
#
_symmetry.space_group_name_H-M   'P 1'
#
loop_
_entity.id
_entity.type
_entity.pdbx_description
1 polymer ?
#
loop_
_entity_poly.entity_id
_entity_poly.type
_entity_poly.pdbx_seq_one_letter_code
_entity_poly.pdbx_strand_id
1 'polypeptide(L)' 'MEGCRYQDLIRWGDAATVLAKRGQERPALYKDGRVSWNEQKNASAGFKSGKHELLPFPATEMNVNKNMTQNPGW' A
#
# COMPACT_ATOMS: atom_id res chain seq x y z
N MET A 1 -1.93 14.26 12.14
CA MET A 1 -1.31 13.54 11.01
C MET A 1 -1.80 14.22 9.74
N GLU A 2 -0.91 14.86 8.97
CA GLU A 2 -1.27 15.87 7.95
C GLU A 2 -1.33 15.31 6.51
N GLY A 3 -1.14 14.00 6.33
CA GLY A 3 -1.35 13.32 5.05
C GLY A 3 -0.24 13.46 4.02
N CYS A 4 0.74 14.36 4.18
CA CYS A 4 1.75 14.64 3.14
C CYS A 4 2.78 13.53 2.89
N ARG A 5 3.05 12.69 3.90
CA ARG A 5 4.20 11.77 3.88
C ARG A 5 4.16 10.75 2.75
N TYR A 6 2.97 10.32 2.35
CA TYR A 6 2.82 9.33 1.28
C TYR A 6 3.22 9.91 -0.08
N GLN A 7 2.70 11.09 -0.41
CA GLN A 7 3.02 11.79 -1.65
C GLN A 7 4.47 12.23 -1.69
N ASP A 8 5.06 12.61 -0.54
CA ASP A 8 6.49 12.91 -0.43
C ASP A 8 7.37 11.71 -0.80
N LEU A 9 7.06 10.53 -0.27
CA LEU A 9 7.80 9.31 -0.61
C LEU A 9 7.67 8.94 -2.09
N ILE A 10 6.49 9.15 -2.68
CA ILE A 10 6.27 8.89 -4.12
C ILE A 10 7.10 9.86 -4.96
N ARG A 11 6.99 11.17 -4.72
CA ARG A 11 7.67 12.19 -5.54
C ARG A 11 9.19 12.18 -5.38
N TRP A 12 9.71 11.66 -4.26
CA TRP A 12 11.15 11.44 -4.06
C TRP A 12 11.66 10.13 -4.67
N GLY A 13 10.77 9.20 -5.03
CA GLY A 13 11.15 7.87 -5.52
C GLY A 13 11.49 6.85 -4.43
N ASP A 14 11.35 7.23 -3.15
CA ASP A 14 11.74 6.40 -2.00
C ASP A 14 10.63 5.44 -1.53
N ALA A 15 9.41 5.59 -2.04
CA ALA A 15 8.25 4.81 -1.60
C ALA A 15 8.50 3.30 -1.67
N ALA A 16 9.05 2.80 -2.77
CA ALA A 16 9.34 1.38 -2.95
C ALA A 16 10.27 0.85 -1.85
N THR A 17 11.33 1.58 -1.51
CA THR A 17 12.30 1.17 -0.48
C THR A 17 11.71 1.28 0.93
N VAL A 18 11.10 2.43 1.26
CA VAL A 18 10.62 2.72 2.62
C VAL A 18 9.38 1.91 3.00
N LEU A 19 8.52 1.64 2.01
CA LEU A 19 7.23 0.98 2.20
C LEU A 19 7.21 -0.50 1.78
N ALA A 20 8.31 -1.04 1.23
CA ALA A 20 8.43 -2.42 0.71
C ALA A 20 7.80 -3.50 1.61
N LYS A 21 8.03 -3.40 2.93
CA LYS A 21 7.64 -4.43 3.91
C LYS A 21 6.56 -3.97 4.90
N ARG A 22 6.00 -2.78 4.70
CA ARG A 22 5.05 -2.20 5.67
C ARG A 22 3.75 -3.00 5.66
N GLY A 23 3.31 -3.39 6.86
CA GLY A 23 2.13 -4.23 7.05
C GLY A 23 2.39 -5.74 6.92
N GLN A 24 3.63 -6.19 6.66
CA GLN A 24 3.94 -7.62 6.61
C GLN A 24 3.91 -8.30 7.97
N GLU A 25 4.24 -7.58 9.05
CA GLU A 25 4.22 -8.07 10.42
C GLU A 25 3.57 -7.01 11.33
N ARG A 26 2.71 -7.45 12.24
CA ARG A 26 2.05 -6.58 13.23
C ARG A 26 2.02 -7.29 14.60
N PRO A 27 2.14 -6.57 15.71
CA PRO A 27 2.04 -7.19 17.03
C PRO A 27 0.59 -7.47 17.39
N ALA A 28 0.31 -8.68 17.86
CA ALA A 28 -0.91 -9.01 18.56
C ALA A 28 -0.73 -8.76 20.07
N LEU A 29 -1.55 -7.89 20.65
CA LEU A 29 -1.62 -7.66 22.09
C LEU A 29 -2.72 -8.52 22.70
N TYR A 30 -2.34 -9.36 23.66
CA TYR A 30 -3.25 -10.23 24.39
C TYR A 30 -3.73 -9.59 25.70
N LYS A 31 -4.88 -10.06 26.21
CA LYS A 31 -5.49 -9.55 27.45
C LYS A 31 -4.60 -9.73 28.69
N ASP A 32 -3.71 -10.71 28.66
CA ASP A 32 -2.72 -11.00 29.71
C ASP A 32 -1.46 -10.12 29.62
N GLY A 33 -1.40 -9.20 28.65
CA GLY A 33 -0.26 -8.32 28.42
C GLY A 33 0.85 -8.91 27.53
N ARG A 34 0.70 -10.17 27.06
CA ARG A 34 1.65 -10.77 26.11
C ARG A 34 1.58 -10.07 24.75
N VAL A 35 2.74 -9.83 24.14
CA VAL A 35 2.87 -9.36 22.76
C VAL A 35 3.43 -10.48 21.88
N SER A 36 2.72 -10.82 20.80
CA SER A 36 3.16 -11.82 19.82
C SER A 36 3.37 -11.19 18.44
N TRP A 37 4.52 -11.45 17.82
CA TRP A 37 4.86 -10.98 16.47
C TRP A 37 4.66 -12.05 15.38
N ASN A 38 4.35 -13.29 15.78
CA ASN A 38 4.35 -14.43 14.88
C ASN A 38 2.99 -14.74 14.26
N GLU A 39 1.92 -14.18 14.80
CA GLU A 39 0.55 -14.60 14.47
C GLU A 39 -0.11 -13.70 13.41
N GLN A 40 0.36 -12.46 13.27
CA GLN A 40 -0.17 -11.50 12.30
C GLN A 40 0.88 -11.20 11.23
N LYS A 41 1.04 -12.18 10.33
CA LYS A 41 1.91 -12.07 9.15
C LYS A 41 1.11 -12.03 7.86
N ASN A 42 1.43 -11.09 6.98
CA ASN A 42 0.88 -11.01 5.64
C ASN A 42 2.02 -10.85 4.63
N ALA A 43 2.46 -11.97 4.05
CA ALA A 43 3.56 -11.98 3.07
C ALA A 43 3.25 -11.15 1.81
N SER A 44 1.97 -10.96 1.50
CA SER A 44 1.52 -10.18 0.33
C SER A 44 1.41 -8.68 0.60
N ALA A 45 1.56 -8.24 1.84
CA ALA A 45 1.57 -6.83 2.20
C ALA A 45 2.88 -6.15 1.77
N GLY A 46 2.82 -4.83 1.60
CA GLY A 46 3.96 -4.02 1.19
C GLY A 46 3.70 -3.24 -0.09
N PHE A 47 4.59 -2.29 -0.36
CA PHE A 47 4.54 -1.47 -1.57
C PHE A 47 5.03 -2.26 -2.79
N LYS A 48 4.32 -2.12 -3.91
CA LYS A 48 4.65 -2.76 -5.19
C LYS A 48 5.01 -1.67 -6.19
N SER A 49 6.27 -1.67 -6.61
CA SER A 49 6.80 -0.72 -7.61
C SER A 49 6.07 -0.87 -8.93
N GLY A 50 5.77 0.25 -9.59
CA GLY A 50 5.02 0.30 -10.85
C GLY A 50 3.53 0.00 -10.71
N LYS A 51 2.97 0.12 -9.51
CA LYS A 51 1.54 -0.05 -9.22
C LYS A 51 1.07 0.93 -8.16
N HIS A 52 1.68 0.91 -6.96
CA HIS A 52 1.15 1.65 -5.82
C HIS A 52 1.51 3.16 -5.84
N GLU A 53 2.31 3.61 -6.79
CA GLU A 53 2.60 5.03 -7.02
C GLU A 53 1.35 5.81 -7.43
N LEU A 54 0.41 5.14 -8.10
CA LEU A 54 -0.84 5.71 -8.57
C LEU A 54 -2.02 4.87 -8.06
N LEU A 55 -3.12 5.55 -7.73
CA LEU A 55 -4.38 4.86 -7.42
C LEU A 55 -5.02 4.35 -8.73
N PRO A 56 -5.79 3.25 -8.70
CA PRO A 56 -6.52 2.81 -9.88
C PRO A 56 -7.57 3.86 -10.26
N PHE A 57 -7.78 4.05 -11.57
CA PHE A 57 -9.01 4.71 -12.02
C PHE A 57 -10.21 3.87 -11.61
N PRO A 58 -11.32 4.49 -11.16
CA PRO A 58 -12.52 3.75 -10.79
C PRO A 58 -13.05 2.95 -11.98
N ALA A 59 -13.43 1.69 -11.73
CA ALA A 59 -13.94 0.79 -12.77
C ALA A 59 -15.21 1.33 -13.43
N THR A 60 -16.03 2.08 -12.69
CA THR A 60 -17.25 2.73 -13.23
C THR A 60 -16.90 3.77 -14.29
N GLU A 61 -15.86 4.59 -14.06
CA GLU A 61 -15.43 5.61 -15.02
C GLU A 61 -14.85 4.97 -16.29
N MET A 62 -14.02 3.93 -16.13
CA MET A 62 -13.49 3.17 -17.26
C MET A 62 -14.58 2.46 -18.07
N ASN A 63 -15.68 2.07 -17.43
CA ASN A 63 -16.81 1.46 -18.12
C ASN A 63 -17.56 2.45 -19.02
N VAL A 64 -17.61 3.73 -18.63
CA VAL A 64 -18.26 4.78 -19.40
C VAL A 64 -17.33 5.35 -20.48
N ASN A 65 -16.07 5.62 -20.15
CA ASN A 65 -15.09 6.16 -21.08
C ASN A 65 -14.13 5.07 -21.60
N LYS A 66 -14.47 4.48 -22.76
CA LYS A 66 -13.68 3.42 -23.41
C LYS A 66 -12.31 3.87 -23.95
N ASN A 67 -12.04 5.18 -23.96
CA ASN A 67 -10.74 5.72 -24.36
C ASN A 67 -9.74 5.81 -23.18
N MET A 68 -10.18 5.51 -21.95
CA MET A 68 -9.28 5.50 -20.79
C MET A 68 -8.44 4.22 -20.76
N THR A 69 -7.14 4.41 -20.54
CA THR A 69 -6.20 3.34 -20.20
C THR A 69 -5.96 3.36 -18.69
N GLN A 70 -5.98 2.19 -18.05
CA GLN A 70 -5.72 2.08 -16.62
C GLN A 70 -4.27 2.47 -16.27
N ASN A 71 -4.07 2.94 -15.04
CA ASN A 71 -2.74 3.14 -14.47
C ASN A 71 -1.95 1.81 -14.42
N PRO A 72 -0.62 1.85 -14.55
CA PRO A 72 0.20 0.65 -14.57
C PRO A 72 -0.07 -0.29 -13.37
N GLY A 73 -0.17 -1.59 -13.66
CA GLY A 73 -0.32 -2.63 -12.64
C GLY A 73 -1.71 -2.76 -12.00
N TRP A 74 -2.72 -1.98 -12.43
CA TRP A 74 -4.10 -2.04 -11.94
C TRP A 74 -5.07 -2.69 -12.90
#